data_AF-A0A093J404-F1
#
_entry.id   AF-A0A093J404-F1
#
_cell.length_a   1.000
_cell.length_b   1.000
_cell.length_c   1.000
_cell.angle_alpha   90.00
_cell.angle_beta   90.00
_cell.angle_gamma   90.00
#
_symmetry.space_group_name_H-M   'P 1'
#
loop_
_entity.id
_entity.type
_entity.pdbx_description
1 polymer ?
#
loop_
_entity_poly.entity_id
_entity_poly.type
_entity_poly.pdbx_seq_one_letter_code
_entity_poly.pdbx_strand_id
1 'polypeptide(L)'
;QDPEDAVPVGQRRAWCWCMCFGLAFMLAGVILGGAYLYKYFAFQQGGVYFCGIKYIEDGLNLPEPGAEAQSARYHTIEQNIQILEEEDVEFISVPVPEFADSDPADIVHDFHRRLTAYLDLSLDKCYVIPLNTSVVMPPKNFLELLINIK
;
A
#
# COMPACT_ATOMS: atom_id res chain seq x y z
N GLN A 1 -20.13 39.42 56.32
CA GLN A 1 -20.45 39.42 54.88
C GLN A 1 -19.36 40.25 54.22
N ASP A 2 -18.27 39.69 53.69
CA ASP A 2 -17.89 38.31 53.40
C ASP A 2 -16.35 38.20 53.47
N PRO A 3 -15.76 37.18 54.12
CA PRO A 3 -14.31 36.97 54.17
C PRO A 3 -13.88 35.89 53.15
N GLU A 4 -14.38 35.95 51.93
CA GLU A 4 -14.18 34.92 50.92
C GLU A 4 -13.85 35.58 49.59
N ASP A 5 -12.55 35.77 49.34
CA ASP A 5 -11.91 35.72 47.99
C ASP A 5 -10.50 36.34 47.95
N ALA A 6 -9.67 36.07 48.97
CA ALA A 6 -8.23 36.32 48.86
C ALA A 6 -7.49 34.99 48.82
N VAL A 7 -7.67 34.22 47.73
CA VAL A 7 -6.79 33.08 47.45
C VAL A 7 -5.36 33.62 47.27
N PRO A 8 -4.37 33.15 48.06
CA PRO A 8 -3.02 33.68 47.99
C PRO A 8 -2.45 33.49 46.58
N VAL A 9 -1.87 34.55 46.02
CA VAL A 9 -1.34 34.61 44.64
C VAL A 9 -0.38 33.45 44.31
N GLY A 10 0.33 32.93 45.31
CA GLY A 10 1.20 31.75 45.16
C GLY A 10 0.46 30.44 44.85
N GLN A 11 -0.76 30.27 45.37
CA GLN A 11 -1.59 29.08 45.14
C GLN A 11 -2.17 29.05 43.72
N ARG A 12 -2.54 30.21 43.16
CA ARG A 12 -2.94 30.34 41.74
C ARG A 12 -1.80 30.00 40.77
N ARG A 13 -0.55 30.33 41.12
CA ARG A 13 0.63 30.12 40.27
C ARG A 13 1.04 28.65 40.21
N ALA A 14 1.04 27.97 41.36
CA ALA A 14 1.29 26.53 41.45
C ALA A 14 0.18 25.70 40.77
N TRP A 15 -1.08 26.11 40.90
CA TRP A 15 -2.20 25.45 40.25
C TRP A 15 -2.17 25.59 38.73
N CYS A 16 -1.83 26.78 38.23
CA CYS A 16 -1.63 27.03 36.80
C CYS A 16 -0.48 26.17 36.25
N TRP A 17 0.64 26.07 36.96
CA TRP A 17 1.74 25.18 36.57
C TRP A 17 1.35 23.70 36.57
N CYS A 18 0.63 23.22 37.58
CA CYS A 18 0.15 21.84 37.63
C CYS A 18 -0.75 21.51 36.42
N MET A 19 -1.66 22.43 36.07
CA MET A 19 -2.52 22.26 34.90
C MET A 19 -1.73 22.32 33.60
N CYS A 20 -0.75 23.23 33.47
CA CYS A 20 0.12 23.31 32.30
C CYS A 20 0.98 22.05 32.11
N PHE A 21 1.60 21.53 33.17
CA PHE A 21 2.38 20.30 33.10
C PHE A 21 1.48 19.10 32.82
N GLY A 22 0.31 19.00 33.45
CA GLY A 22 -0.67 17.96 33.17
C GLY A 22 -1.12 17.96 31.70
N LEU A 23 -1.45 19.14 31.15
CA LEU A 23 -1.79 19.28 29.74
C LEU A 23 -0.62 18.90 28.83
N ALA A 24 0.60 19.31 29.16
CA ALA A 24 1.80 18.97 28.41
C ALA A 24 2.07 17.46 28.39
N PHE A 25 1.91 16.77 29.53
CA PHE A 25 2.06 15.32 29.59
C PHE A 25 0.96 14.59 28.83
N MET A 26 -0.29 15.06 28.90
CA MET A 26 -1.39 14.50 28.11
C MET A 26 -1.15 14.67 26.62
N LEU A 27 -0.74 15.87 26.17
CA LEU A 27 -0.41 16.11 24.77
C LEU A 27 0.79 15.28 24.32
N ALA A 28 1.85 15.20 25.14
CA ALA A 28 3.00 14.35 24.84
C ALA A 28 2.60 12.88 24.72
N GLY A 29 1.75 12.38 25.63
CA GLY A 29 1.21 11.02 25.57
C GLY A 29 0.40 10.76 24.30
N VAL A 30 -0.45 11.70 23.90
CA VAL A 30 -1.23 11.59 22.64
C VAL A 30 -0.32 11.63 21.42
N ILE A 31 0.70 12.49 21.39
CA ILE A 31 1.64 12.58 20.27
C ILE A 31 2.50 11.31 20.18
N LEU A 32 3.07 10.84 21.29
CA LEU A 32 3.91 9.62 21.30
C LEU A 32 3.07 8.37 21.01
N GLY A 33 1.91 8.24 21.64
CA GLY A 33 0.98 7.13 21.40
C GLY A 33 0.46 7.15 19.97
N GLY A 34 0.08 8.33 19.46
CA GLY A 34 -0.33 8.53 18.07
C GLY A 34 0.78 8.21 17.09
N ALA A 35 2.02 8.63 17.34
CA ALA A 35 3.17 8.30 16.49
C ALA A 35 3.50 6.80 16.52
N TYR A 36 3.40 6.15 17.68
CA TYR A 36 3.63 4.71 17.80
C TYR A 36 2.56 3.90 17.08
N LEU A 37 1.28 4.24 17.28
CA LEU A 37 0.17 3.62 16.56
C LEU A 37 0.23 3.91 15.07
N TYR A 38 0.53 5.15 14.68
CA TYR A 38 0.71 5.52 13.28
C TYR A 38 1.84 4.73 12.65
N LYS A 39 3.00 4.60 13.31
CA LYS A 39 4.08 3.78 12.79
C LYS A 39 3.65 2.33 12.66
N TYR A 40 2.97 1.76 13.66
CA TYR A 40 2.50 0.38 13.63
C TYR A 40 1.51 0.12 12.46
N PHE A 41 0.51 0.98 12.29
CA PHE A 41 -0.49 0.83 11.21
C PHE A 41 0.04 1.24 9.83
N ALA A 42 0.86 2.28 9.73
CA ALA A 42 1.46 2.71 8.47
C ALA A 42 2.53 1.72 7.99
N PHE A 43 3.27 1.04 8.87
CA PHE A 43 4.14 -0.07 8.48
C PHE A 43 3.35 -1.30 8.03
N GLN A 44 2.17 -1.58 8.61
CA GLN A 44 1.32 -2.68 8.12
C GLN A 44 0.72 -2.40 6.74
N GLN A 45 0.59 -1.14 6.32
CA GLN A 45 0.30 -0.78 4.94
C GLN A 45 1.55 -0.88 4.05
N GLY A 46 2.28 -2.01 4.15
CA GLY A 46 3.35 -2.37 3.23
C GLY A 46 2.93 -2.01 1.82
N GLY A 47 3.77 -1.20 1.16
CA GLY A 47 3.38 -0.42 -0.01
C GLY A 47 2.57 -1.26 -0.99
N VAL A 48 1.31 -0.88 -1.19
CA VAL A 48 0.50 -1.46 -2.25
C VAL A 48 0.87 -0.70 -3.52
N TYR A 49 1.61 -1.37 -4.39
CA TYR A 49 2.01 -0.87 -5.69
C TYR A 49 0.99 -1.34 -6.73
N PHE A 50 0.66 -0.46 -7.66
CA PHE A 50 -0.30 -0.75 -8.72
C PHE A 50 0.45 -0.81 -10.03
N CYS A 51 0.27 -1.91 -10.78
CA CYS A 51 0.76 -2.04 -12.14
C CYS A 51 -0.44 -2.24 -13.05
N GLY A 52 -0.60 -1.39 -14.06
CA GLY A 52 -1.71 -1.50 -15.01
C GLY A 52 -1.25 -1.21 -16.43
N ILE A 53 -1.73 -2.00 -17.38
CA ILE A 53 -1.44 -1.85 -18.80
C ILE A 53 -2.75 -1.52 -19.52
N LYS A 54 -2.72 -0.45 -20.32
CA LYS A 54 -3.83 -0.10 -21.22
C LYS A 54 -3.62 -0.79 -22.56
N TYR A 55 -4.59 -1.61 -22.94
CA TYR A 55 -4.70 -2.28 -24.22
C TYR A 55 -5.72 -1.54 -25.11
N ILE A 56 -5.57 -1.63 -26.43
CA ILE A 56 -6.55 -1.08 -27.38
C ILE A 56 -7.16 -2.28 -28.10
N GLU A 57 -8.46 -2.52 -27.90
CA GLU A 57 -9.19 -3.40 -28.82
C GLU A 57 -9.41 -2.62 -30.11
N ASP A 58 -8.99 -3.22 -31.23
CA ASP A 58 -9.10 -2.75 -32.61
C ASP A 58 -7.95 -1.88 -33.17
N GLY A 59 -7.01 -2.58 -33.82
CA GLY A 59 -6.66 -2.29 -35.21
C GLY A 59 -5.31 -1.58 -35.44
N LEU A 60 -4.30 -2.36 -35.82
CA LEU A 60 -3.22 -1.90 -36.73
C LEU A 60 -3.74 -1.51 -38.13
N ASN A 61 -4.99 -1.11 -38.27
CA ASN A 61 -5.42 -0.36 -39.44
C ASN A 61 -5.00 1.08 -39.17
N LEU A 62 -3.79 1.42 -39.60
CA LEU A 62 -3.41 2.82 -39.82
C LEU A 62 -4.62 3.51 -40.48
N PRO A 63 -5.14 4.61 -39.92
CA PRO A 63 -6.25 5.30 -40.55
C PRO A 63 -5.84 5.63 -41.98
N GLU A 64 -6.58 5.11 -42.97
CA GLU A 64 -6.50 5.71 -44.29
C GLU A 64 -6.81 7.19 -44.11
N PRO A 65 -6.01 8.09 -44.70
CA PRO A 65 -6.11 9.52 -44.44
C PRO A 65 -7.49 10.01 -44.93
N GLY A 66 -8.45 10.15 -44.00
CA GLY A 66 -9.80 10.60 -44.32
C GLY A 66 -10.95 10.03 -43.48
N ALA A 67 -10.75 8.99 -42.66
CA ALA A 67 -11.81 8.47 -41.78
C ALA A 67 -11.82 9.20 -40.43
N GLU A 68 -12.98 9.71 -40.02
CA GLU A 68 -13.20 10.37 -38.74
C GLU A 68 -12.71 9.49 -37.58
N ALA A 69 -11.93 10.08 -36.66
CA ALA A 69 -11.33 9.38 -35.54
C ALA A 69 -12.41 8.81 -34.60
N GLN A 70 -12.83 7.58 -34.85
CA GLN A 70 -13.61 6.81 -33.88
C GLN A 70 -12.74 6.70 -32.63
N SER A 71 -13.26 7.20 -31.51
CA SER A 71 -12.59 7.17 -30.21
C SER A 71 -12.05 5.77 -29.92
N ALA A 72 -10.74 5.58 -29.98
CA ALA A 72 -10.11 4.29 -29.69
C ALA A 72 -10.62 3.78 -28.33
N ARG A 73 -11.15 2.56 -28.30
CA ARG A 73 -11.67 1.95 -27.07
C ARG A 73 -10.49 1.35 -26.31
N TYR A 74 -10.11 2.01 -25.22
CA TYR A 74 -9.06 1.52 -24.34
C TYR A 74 -9.65 0.53 -23.34
N HIS A 75 -9.01 -0.62 -23.24
CA HIS A 75 -9.24 -1.65 -22.25
C HIS A 75 -8.11 -1.61 -21.23
N THR A 76 -8.38 -1.89 -19.96
CA THR A 76 -7.35 -1.86 -18.92
C THR A 76 -7.19 -3.23 -18.31
N ILE A 77 -5.95 -3.71 -18.23
CA ILE A 77 -5.57 -4.88 -17.43
C ILE A 77 -4.85 -4.32 -16.21
N GLU A 78 -5.34 -4.68 -15.03
CA GLU A 78 -4.79 -4.22 -13.76
C GLU A 78 -4.20 -5.40 -12.99
N GLN A 79 -3.09 -5.16 -12.29
CA GLN A 79 -2.48 -6.09 -11.35
C GLN A 79 -2.11 -5.32 -10.08
N ASN A 80 -2.60 -5.82 -8.95
CA ASN A 80 -2.33 -5.22 -7.65
C ASN A 80 -1.17 -5.97 -7.00
N ILE A 81 -0.08 -5.27 -6.69
CA ILE A 81 1.14 -5.86 -6.14
C ILE A 81 1.34 -5.32 -4.73
N GLN A 82 1.32 -6.18 -3.73
CA GLN A 82 1.68 -5.83 -2.36
C GLN A 82 3.03 -6.45 -2.03
N ILE A 83 3.97 -5.60 -1.60
CA ILE A 83 5.32 -6.03 -1.23
C ILE A 83 5.45 -5.96 0.29
N LEU A 84 5.75 -7.12 0.89
CA LEU A 84 6.04 -7.29 2.30
C LEU A 84 7.57 -7.37 2.45
N GLU A 85 8.21 -6.21 2.57
CA GLU A 85 9.66 -6.11 2.55
C GLU A 85 10.34 -6.82 3.72
N GLU A 86 9.75 -6.84 4.91
CA GLU A 86 10.35 -7.47 6.09
C GLU A 86 10.38 -9.00 5.96
N GLU A 87 9.30 -9.56 5.40
CA GLU A 87 9.11 -10.99 5.19
C GLU A 87 9.74 -11.52 3.89
N ASP A 88 10.16 -10.61 2.98
CA ASP A 88 10.64 -10.94 1.63
C ASP A 88 9.58 -11.74 0.85
N VAL A 89 8.34 -11.23 0.91
CA VAL A 89 7.16 -11.81 0.27
C VAL A 89 6.50 -10.79 -0.65
N GLU A 90 6.05 -11.25 -1.80
CA GLU A 90 5.26 -10.46 -2.77
C GLU A 90 3.91 -11.14 -2.98
N PHE A 91 2.84 -10.36 -2.91
CA PHE A 91 1.48 -10.78 -3.21
C PHE A 91 0.98 -10.05 -4.45
N ILE A 92 0.45 -10.78 -5.42
CA ILE A 92 -0.04 -10.25 -6.69
C ILE A 92 -1.47 -10.73 -6.89
N SER A 93 -2.41 -9.80 -7.01
CA SER A 93 -3.80 -10.12 -7.36
C SER A 93 -4.08 -9.75 -8.81
N VAL A 94 -4.58 -10.73 -9.56
CA VAL A 94 -4.92 -10.62 -10.98
C VAL A 94 -6.44 -10.72 -11.14
N PRO A 95 -7.16 -9.59 -11.19
CA PRO A 95 -8.60 -9.58 -11.43
C PRO A 95 -8.94 -9.97 -12.87
N VAL A 96 -10.18 -10.39 -13.08
CA VAL A 96 -10.72 -10.61 -14.43
C VAL A 96 -10.96 -9.25 -15.09
N PRO A 97 -10.39 -9.00 -16.27
CA PRO A 97 -10.66 -7.76 -17.01
C PRO A 97 -12.09 -7.76 -17.58
N GLU A 98 -12.70 -6.58 -17.73
CA GLU A 98 -14.10 -6.43 -18.18
C GLU A 98 -14.39 -6.95 -19.60
N PHE A 99 -13.35 -7.21 -20.38
CA PHE A 99 -13.44 -7.51 -21.82
C PHE A 99 -13.02 -8.93 -22.20
N ALA A 100 -12.49 -9.71 -21.26
CA ALA A 100 -12.05 -11.07 -21.53
C ALA A 100 -12.46 -12.02 -20.41
N ASP A 101 -12.92 -13.20 -20.81
CA ASP A 101 -13.14 -14.32 -19.91
C ASP A 101 -11.78 -14.94 -19.56
N SER A 102 -11.11 -14.38 -18.55
CA SER A 102 -9.86 -14.90 -17.97
C SER A 102 -10.12 -15.44 -16.56
N ASP A 103 -9.33 -16.42 -16.14
CA ASP A 103 -9.37 -16.90 -14.76
C ASP A 103 -8.70 -15.88 -13.82
N PRO A 104 -9.39 -15.45 -12.75
CA PRO A 104 -8.79 -14.62 -11.72
C PRO A 104 -7.85 -15.45 -10.87
N ALA A 105 -6.77 -14.84 -10.40
CA ALA A 105 -5.78 -15.53 -9.60
C ALA A 105 -5.11 -14.62 -8.58
N ASP A 106 -4.73 -15.23 -7.45
CA ASP A 106 -3.82 -14.64 -6.48
C ASP A 106 -2.50 -15.40 -6.50
N ILE A 107 -1.40 -14.67 -6.59
CA ILE A 107 -0.04 -15.21 -6.70
C ILE A 107 0.76 -14.72 -5.51
N VAL A 108 1.51 -15.62 -4.88
CA VAL A 108 2.42 -15.29 -3.79
C VAL A 108 3.82 -15.77 -4.14
N HIS A 109 4.79 -14.88 -4.09
CA HIS A 109 6.21 -15.22 -4.13
C HIS A 109 6.78 -15.14 -2.72
N ASP A 110 7.28 -16.26 -2.20
CA ASP A 110 8.05 -16.32 -0.96
C ASP A 110 9.52 -16.50 -1.36
N PHE A 111 10.29 -15.41 -1.32
CA PHE A 111 11.70 -15.39 -1.71
C PHE A 111 12.58 -16.07 -0.67
N HIS A 112 12.16 -16.08 0.60
CA HIS A 112 12.85 -16.77 1.68
C HIS A 112 12.83 -18.30 1.49
N ARG A 113 11.64 -18.85 1.20
CA ARG A 113 11.44 -20.28 0.94
C ARG A 113 11.71 -20.68 -0.52
N ARG A 114 11.83 -19.69 -1.41
CA ARG A 114 11.96 -19.87 -2.87
C ARG A 114 10.81 -20.68 -3.45
N LEU A 115 9.59 -20.27 -3.11
CA LEU A 115 8.36 -20.88 -3.60
C LEU A 115 7.44 -19.82 -4.21
N THR A 116 6.73 -20.22 -5.25
CA THR A 116 5.59 -19.49 -5.80
C THR A 116 4.34 -20.30 -5.52
N ALA A 117 3.31 -19.67 -4.97
CA ALA A 117 1.98 -20.22 -4.88
C ALA A 117 1.07 -19.48 -5.86
N TYR A 118 0.33 -20.21 -6.69
CA TYR A 118 -0.72 -19.70 -7.58
C TYR A 118 -2.05 -20.25 -7.09
N LEU A 119 -2.93 -19.37 -6.62
CA LEU A 119 -4.31 -19.68 -6.24
C LEU A 119 -5.22 -19.35 -7.41
N ASP A 120 -5.76 -20.40 -8.03
CA ASP A 120 -6.83 -20.31 -8.99
C ASP A 120 -8.14 -20.07 -8.24
N LEU A 121 -8.72 -18.88 -8.40
CA LEU A 121 -9.94 -18.48 -7.70
C LEU A 121 -11.20 -19.11 -8.33
N SER A 122 -11.15 -19.49 -9.62
CA SER A 122 -12.23 -20.20 -10.30
C SER A 122 -12.36 -21.64 -9.80
N LEU A 123 -11.22 -22.32 -9.62
CA LEU A 123 -11.16 -23.73 -9.23
C LEU A 123 -11.04 -23.95 -7.72
N ASP A 124 -10.77 -22.90 -6.94
CA ASP A 124 -10.42 -22.95 -5.52
C ASP A 124 -9.25 -23.92 -5.25
N LYS A 125 -8.19 -23.78 -6.06
CA LYS A 125 -7.01 -24.66 -6.01
C LYS A 125 -5.72 -23.87 -5.96
N CYS A 126 -4.86 -24.25 -5.03
CA CYS A 126 -3.52 -23.70 -4.90
C CYS A 126 -2.48 -24.65 -5.51
N TYR A 127 -1.65 -24.11 -6.38
CA TYR A 127 -0.51 -24.79 -7.01
C TYR A 127 0.78 -24.18 -6.49
N VAL A 128 1.68 -25.02 -5.97
CA VAL A 128 2.96 -24.57 -5.39
C VAL A 128 4.10 -25.09 -6.25
N ILE A 129 4.96 -24.17 -6.71
CA ILE A 129 6.12 -24.46 -7.55
C ILE A 129 7.39 -23.80 -6.98
N PRO A 130 8.58 -24.33 -7.28
CA PRO A 130 9.83 -23.64 -6.94
C PRO A 130 9.93 -22.28 -7.65
N LEU A 131 10.31 -21.24 -6.91
CA LEU A 131 10.53 -19.89 -7.44
C LEU A 131 11.90 -19.82 -8.11
N ASN A 132 11.93 -19.36 -9.37
CA ASN A 132 13.17 -19.11 -10.09
C ASN A 132 13.64 -17.67 -9.87
N THR A 133 14.52 -17.48 -8.88
CA THR A 133 15.05 -16.16 -8.50
C THR A 133 16.04 -15.57 -9.51
N SER A 134 16.41 -16.29 -10.56
CA SER A 134 17.18 -15.73 -11.69
C SER A 134 16.29 -15.02 -12.71
N VAL A 135 14.98 -15.31 -12.69
CA VAL A 135 13.98 -14.71 -13.57
C VAL A 135 13.16 -13.67 -12.81
N VAL A 136 12.70 -14.03 -11.61
CA VAL A 136 11.91 -13.15 -10.75
C VAL A 136 12.84 -12.52 -9.72
N MET A 137 12.96 -11.21 -9.78
CA MET A 137 13.83 -10.45 -8.88
C MET A 137 13.10 -10.11 -7.57
N PRO A 138 13.75 -10.23 -6.39
CA PRO A 138 13.17 -9.77 -5.14
C PRO A 138 12.79 -8.28 -5.19
N PRO A 139 11.67 -7.88 -4.58
CA PRO A 139 11.17 -6.51 -4.63
C PRO A 139 12.19 -5.44 -4.21
N LYS A 140 12.99 -5.72 -3.17
CA LYS A 140 14.05 -4.81 -2.69
C LYS A 140 15.07 -4.49 -3.78
N ASN A 141 15.55 -5.53 -4.46
CA ASN A 141 16.53 -5.39 -5.53
C ASN A 141 15.93 -4.62 -6.71
N PHE A 142 14.66 -4.88 -7.03
CA PHE A 142 13.96 -4.16 -8.10
C PHE A 142 13.78 -2.66 -7.77
N LEU A 143 13.37 -2.33 -6.55
CA LEU A 143 13.26 -0.95 -6.07
C LEU A 143 14.61 -0.22 -6.08
N GLU A 144 15.68 -0.87 -5.60
CA GLU A 144 17.03 -0.32 -5.65
C GLU A 144 17.49 -0.04 -7.09
N LEU A 145 17.19 -0.95 -8.03
CA LEU A 145 17.47 -0.72 -9.44
C LEU A 145 16.70 0.48 -9.98
N LEU A 146 15.41 0.59 -9.71
CA LEU A 146 14.58 1.72 -10.18
C LEU A 146 15.11 3.07 -9.68
N ILE A 147 15.57 3.14 -8.43
CA ILE A 147 16.15 4.36 -7.85
C ILE A 147 17.49 4.70 -8.53
N ASN A 148 18.27 3.67 -8.88
CA ASN A 148 19.62 3.83 -9.44
C ASN A 148 19.64 4.07 -10.96
N ILE A 149 18.55 3.86 -11.69
CA ILE A 149 18.44 4.11 -13.15
C ILE A 149 18.25 5.62 -13.48
N LYS A 150 18.49 6.50 -12.52
CA LYS A 150 18.42 7.95 -12.72
C LYS A 150 19.58 8.50 -13.55
#